data_AF-W3VS79-F1
#
_entry.id   AF-W3VS79-F1
#
_cell.length_a   1.000
_cell.length_b   1.000
_cell.length_c   1.000
_cell.angle_alpha   90.00
_cell.angle_beta   90.00
_cell.angle_gamma   90.00
#
_symmetry.space_group_name_H-M   'P 1'
#
loop_
_entity.id
_entity.type
_entity.pdbx_description
1 polymer ?
#
loop_
_entity_poly.entity_id
_entity_poly.type
_entity_poly.pdbx_seq_one_letter_code
_entity_poly.pdbx_strand_id
1 'polypeptide(L)'
;MLPSKPQHFKTALVSVSSLYVAGWGIYYLAQETIRRRELAARKRKYPLRAPLLPPHAISSGVRVAERVGVLAHTDSKRNAKPLSSSSTNDAAEAKHAQEILRQNGTNADSDASDSDSLNEPTARGPSWYGGATDSEITRIHHRFSSLKVLGRYANVVPEWREQGAWEWAFWKLLYSVFYKPRIWWDGGFKADNKSDEGRQKIEMLLPVERIKWAELFASAADASKASTAEVAAAPAVRNAAQSSFTWIGQSTCLIQMQGVTILTDPVFGEQPVESLFSPTRMRPMPCSIKELVANAAIDVVLLTHNHFDHLDISALPLIPKRTQFVVPVGLTSLLTQYGVEAERIVELDWWQQSRLPLTIRVAPKAEQSGHGHVAERRRVLDVTAVPASHWSARTPLDTNTTLWNSYAVRVHSEGDKRASAPGSTPEAQSLFFCGDTGYSPSLFTAIGRALGPFDFACLPIGSYEPRWHMQIQHMHVTESVQVTRDIGSKRAFAMHWGTWQMSDERWDDPYWQLHKELRATSPDDPNRLLAVPFGRTFWL
;
A
#
# COMPACT_ATOMS: atom_id res chain seq x y z
N MET A 1 0.35 -51.71 26.36
CA MET A 1 -0.54 -51.06 27.34
C MET A 1 -0.66 -49.59 26.99
N LEU A 2 -1.73 -49.21 26.28
CA LEU A 2 -2.06 -47.80 26.03
C LEU A 2 -2.67 -47.23 27.31
N PRO A 3 -2.20 -46.07 27.83
CA PRO A 3 -2.71 -45.55 29.09
C PRO A 3 -4.15 -45.03 28.90
N SER A 4 -5.08 -45.76 29.50
CA SER A 4 -6.47 -45.40 29.70
C SER A 4 -6.57 -44.32 30.79
N LYS A 5 -6.60 -43.04 30.40
CA LYS A 5 -7.27 -41.98 31.19
C LYS A 5 -7.32 -40.65 30.39
N PRO A 6 -8.52 -40.13 30.08
CA PRO A 6 -8.68 -38.86 29.33
C PRO A 6 -8.18 -37.61 30.06
N GLN A 7 -7.76 -37.72 31.33
CA GLN A 7 -7.21 -36.60 32.10
C GLN A 7 -5.72 -36.34 31.82
N HIS A 8 -4.89 -37.36 31.60
CA HIS A 8 -3.45 -37.17 31.34
C HIS A 8 -3.18 -36.54 29.97
N PHE A 9 -4.04 -36.81 28.99
CA PHE A 9 -3.95 -36.20 27.67
C PHE A 9 -4.26 -34.69 27.72
N LYS A 10 -5.25 -34.29 28.53
CA LYS A 10 -5.61 -32.86 28.73
C LYS A 10 -4.48 -32.10 29.42
N THR A 11 -3.88 -32.67 30.47
CA THR A 11 -2.76 -32.01 31.18
C THR A 11 -1.51 -31.91 30.31
N ALA A 12 -1.18 -32.95 29.52
CA ALA A 12 -0.05 -32.91 28.59
C ALA A 12 -0.27 -31.87 27.46
N LEU A 13 -1.48 -31.81 26.90
CA LEU A 13 -1.84 -30.83 25.86
C LEU A 13 -1.79 -29.39 26.39
N VAL A 14 -2.24 -29.15 27.63
CA VAL A 14 -2.16 -27.84 28.29
C VAL A 14 -0.70 -27.46 28.57
N SER A 15 0.15 -28.39 29.01
CA SER A 15 1.58 -28.13 29.23
C SER A 15 2.34 -27.82 27.95
N VAL A 16 2.10 -28.58 26.86
CA VAL A 16 2.72 -28.32 25.54
C VAL A 16 2.22 -26.99 24.96
N SER A 17 0.94 -26.67 25.10
CA SER A 17 0.38 -25.39 24.66
C SER A 17 0.97 -24.22 25.46
N SER A 18 1.18 -24.40 26.77
CA SER A 18 1.79 -23.38 27.64
C SER A 18 3.26 -23.13 27.29
N LEU A 19 4.04 -24.19 27.02
CA LEU A 19 5.41 -24.09 26.53
C LEU A 19 5.49 -23.44 25.14
N TYR A 20 4.54 -23.75 24.26
CA TYR A 20 4.45 -23.13 22.93
C TYR A 20 4.15 -21.63 23.03
N VAL A 21 3.15 -21.25 23.83
CA VAL A 21 2.79 -19.84 24.04
C VAL A 21 3.92 -19.07 24.73
N ALA A 22 4.57 -19.65 25.74
CA ALA A 22 5.72 -19.04 26.41
C ALA A 22 6.92 -18.93 25.46
N GLY A 23 7.19 -19.96 24.66
CA GLY A 23 8.27 -19.97 23.68
C GLY A 23 8.09 -18.91 22.59
N TRP A 24 6.89 -18.78 22.04
CA TRP A 24 6.56 -17.71 21.08
C TRP A 24 6.58 -16.34 21.75
N GLY A 25 6.12 -16.20 22.99
CA GLY A 25 6.22 -14.95 23.74
C GLY A 25 7.67 -14.48 23.91
N ILE A 26 8.57 -15.39 24.29
CA ILE A 26 10.02 -15.12 24.38
C ILE A 26 10.60 -14.80 23.00
N TYR A 27 10.21 -15.54 21.96
CA TYR A 27 10.65 -15.30 20.60
C TYR A 27 10.28 -13.88 20.12
N TYR A 28 9.01 -13.49 20.25
CA TYR A 28 8.54 -12.17 19.86
C TYR A 28 9.18 -11.05 20.70
N LEU A 29 9.37 -11.28 22.00
CA LEU A 29 10.06 -10.31 22.86
C LEU A 29 11.52 -10.12 22.43
N ALA A 30 12.23 -11.22 22.14
CA ALA A 30 13.61 -11.17 21.67
C ALA A 30 13.69 -10.48 20.29
N GLN A 31 12.80 -10.84 19.37
CA GLN A 31 12.69 -10.25 18.05
C GLN A 31 12.47 -8.73 18.14
N GLU A 32 11.48 -8.30 18.93
CA GLU A 32 11.15 -6.90 19.14
C GLU A 32 12.31 -6.13 19.80
N THR A 33 13.00 -6.74 20.77
CA THR A 33 14.16 -6.12 21.44
C THR A 33 15.31 -5.89 20.47
N ILE A 34 15.66 -6.90 19.66
CA ILE A 34 16.72 -6.81 18.65
C ILE A 34 16.34 -5.76 17.60
N ARG A 35 15.09 -5.82 17.10
CA ARG A 35 14.55 -4.88 16.11
C ARG A 35 14.63 -3.44 16.62
N ARG A 36 14.12 -3.14 17.82
CA ARG A 36 14.17 -1.78 18.41
C ARG A 36 15.59 -1.28 18.59
N ARG A 37 16.52 -2.13 19.04
CA ARG A 37 17.94 -1.77 19.19
C ARG A 37 18.54 -1.38 17.85
N GLU A 38 18.26 -2.16 16.81
CA GLU A 38 18.73 -1.88 15.45
C GLU A 38 18.12 -0.58 14.90
N LEU A 39 16.82 -0.36 15.06
CA LEU A 39 16.18 0.89 14.64
C LEU A 39 16.73 2.11 15.38
N ALA A 40 17.03 1.99 16.67
CA ALA A 40 17.66 3.06 17.43
C ALA A 40 19.09 3.34 16.94
N ALA A 41 19.86 2.28 16.62
CA ALA A 41 21.21 2.42 16.06
C ALA A 41 21.18 3.11 14.69
N ARG A 42 20.29 2.68 13.78
CA ARG A 42 20.09 3.32 12.47
C ARG A 42 19.66 4.78 12.60
N LYS A 43 18.84 5.13 13.60
CA LYS A 43 18.39 6.51 13.82
C LYS A 43 19.56 7.43 14.14
N ARG A 44 20.49 6.95 14.98
CA ARG A 44 21.70 7.68 15.37
C ARG A 44 22.71 7.76 14.23
N LYS A 45 22.89 6.67 13.48
CA LYS A 45 23.89 6.59 12.40
C LYS A 45 23.45 7.33 11.13
N TYR A 46 22.15 7.33 10.83
CA TYR A 46 21.58 7.94 9.63
C TYR A 46 20.44 8.90 10.02
N PRO A 47 20.77 10.05 10.65
CA PRO A 47 19.77 11.02 11.05
C PRO A 47 19.14 11.67 9.81
N LEU A 48 17.81 11.72 9.79
CA LEU A 48 17.03 12.49 8.83
C LEU A 48 16.81 13.90 9.39
N ARG A 49 16.70 14.92 8.52
CA ARG A 49 16.48 16.31 8.96
C ARG A 49 15.14 16.43 9.72
N ALA A 50 15.10 17.27 10.76
CA ALA A 50 13.93 17.48 11.61
C ALA A 50 12.85 18.35 10.95
N PRO A 51 11.59 18.21 11.36
CA PRO A 51 10.76 17.06 10.98
C PRO A 51 10.66 16.99 9.45
N LEU A 52 10.68 15.78 8.90
CA LEU A 52 10.45 15.57 7.47
C LEU A 52 8.95 15.81 7.13
N LEU A 53 8.38 16.96 7.44
CA LEU A 53 6.99 17.24 7.11
C LEU A 53 6.95 18.14 5.88
N PRO A 54 6.15 17.80 4.86
CA PRO A 54 5.93 18.71 3.77
C PRO A 54 5.33 20.03 4.30
N PRO A 55 5.57 21.18 3.64
CA PRO A 55 5.14 22.49 4.14
C PRO A 55 3.65 22.58 4.53
N HIS A 56 2.78 21.85 3.83
CA HIS A 56 1.35 21.84 4.12
C HIS A 56 1.00 21.10 5.41
N ALA A 57 1.79 20.12 5.86
CA ALA A 57 1.57 19.41 7.13
C ALA A 57 1.90 20.27 8.37
N ILE A 58 2.66 21.35 8.19
CA ILE A 58 2.95 22.34 9.25
C ILE A 58 1.77 23.31 9.41
N SER A 59 1.08 23.65 8.31
CA SER A 59 -0.05 24.60 8.33
C SER A 59 -1.36 24.03 8.87
N SER A 60 -1.56 22.70 8.81
CA SER A 60 -2.80 22.04 9.19
C SER A 60 -2.92 21.70 10.68
N GLY A 61 -2.03 22.23 11.54
CA GLY A 61 -2.12 22.04 12.99
C GLY A 61 -2.01 20.58 13.43
N VAL A 62 -1.38 19.72 12.62
CA VAL A 62 -1.10 18.33 12.98
C VAL A 62 -0.10 18.34 14.13
N ARG A 63 -0.62 18.36 15.37
CA ARG A 63 0.15 18.02 16.56
C ARG A 63 0.50 16.54 16.44
N VAL A 64 1.62 16.24 15.77
CA VAL A 64 2.26 14.93 15.87
C VAL A 64 2.72 14.80 17.32
N ALA A 65 1.87 14.19 18.13
CA ALA A 65 2.15 13.99 19.54
C ALA A 65 3.36 13.07 19.67
N GLU A 66 4.49 13.63 20.13
CA GLU A 66 5.54 12.91 20.87
C GLU A 66 5.02 12.39 22.24
N ARG A 67 3.76 11.94 22.30
CA ARG A 67 3.16 11.25 23.44
C ARG A 67 2.51 9.95 22.97
N VAL A 68 3.34 9.05 22.44
CA VAL A 68 3.01 7.62 22.40
C VAL A 68 4.17 6.87 23.05
N GLY A 69 4.19 6.98 24.37
CA GLY A 69 5.13 6.31 25.26
C GLY A 69 4.69 6.62 26.68
N VAL A 70 4.27 5.59 27.41
CA VAL A 70 3.79 5.63 28.80
C VAL A 70 2.31 6.04 28.98
N LEU A 71 1.41 5.08 28.77
CA LEU A 71 0.32 4.83 29.71
C LEU A 71 0.18 3.31 29.89
N ALA A 72 1.08 2.75 30.68
CA ALA A 72 0.89 1.48 31.35
C ALA A 72 0.70 1.79 32.85
N HIS A 73 -0.42 1.33 33.40
CA HIS A 73 -0.73 1.16 34.82
C HIS A 73 -0.47 2.33 35.78
N THR A 74 -1.56 2.92 36.30
CA THR A 74 -1.72 3.11 37.75
C THR A 74 -3.20 3.09 38.13
N ASP A 75 -3.52 2.10 38.96
CA ASP A 75 -4.61 1.91 39.92
C ASP A 75 -6.00 2.51 39.73
N SER A 76 -6.94 1.58 39.56
CA SER A 76 -8.30 1.69 40.05
C SER A 76 -8.33 1.71 41.59
N LYS A 77 -8.91 2.76 42.18
CA LYS A 77 -9.83 2.77 43.35
C LYS A 77 -9.72 4.10 44.11
N ARG A 78 -10.73 4.98 43.97
CA ARG A 78 -11.59 5.44 45.08
C ARG A 78 -12.48 6.62 44.66
N ASN A 79 -13.76 6.43 44.97
CA ASN A 79 -14.80 7.40 45.35
C ASN A 79 -15.23 8.49 44.37
N ALA A 80 -16.45 8.30 43.88
CA ALA A 80 -17.31 9.32 43.31
C ALA A 80 -17.76 10.35 44.36
N LYS A 81 -17.71 11.65 44.00
CA LYS A 81 -18.86 12.58 43.99
C LYS A 81 -18.49 13.90 43.26
N PRO A 82 -19.48 14.62 42.69
CA PRO A 82 -19.26 15.61 41.63
C PRO A 82 -19.20 17.05 42.15
N LEU A 83 -18.55 17.98 41.43
CA LEU A 83 -18.92 19.40 41.33
C LEU A 83 -18.04 20.23 40.36
N SER A 84 -18.75 20.90 39.44
CA SER A 84 -18.58 22.24 38.83
C SER A 84 -17.23 22.98 38.71
N SER A 85 -16.98 23.46 37.48
CA SER A 85 -16.46 24.79 37.06
C SER A 85 -15.19 25.38 37.70
N SER A 86 -14.14 25.61 36.90
CA SER A 86 -13.75 26.96 36.45
C SER A 86 -12.46 26.90 35.60
N SER A 87 -12.47 27.68 34.52
CA SER A 87 -11.46 27.79 33.48
C SER A 87 -10.59 29.02 33.73
N THR A 88 -9.42 28.90 34.34
CA THR A 88 -8.43 30.00 34.37
C THR A 88 -6.95 29.59 34.45
N ASN A 89 -6.59 28.31 34.60
CA ASN A 89 -5.17 27.93 34.77
C ASN A 89 -4.40 27.58 33.49
N ASP A 90 -5.08 27.17 32.41
CA ASP A 90 -4.38 26.71 31.18
C ASP A 90 -3.66 27.85 30.42
N ALA A 91 -4.12 29.10 30.56
CA ALA A 91 -3.52 30.25 29.90
C ALA A 91 -2.21 30.71 30.55
N ALA A 92 -2.05 30.48 31.86
CA ALA A 92 -0.84 30.85 32.60
C ALA A 92 0.30 29.84 32.36
N GLU A 93 -0.02 28.54 32.30
CA GLU A 93 0.95 27.49 31.94
C GLU A 93 1.42 27.59 30.49
N ALA A 94 0.53 27.98 29.56
CA ALA A 94 0.89 28.19 28.16
C ALA A 94 1.88 29.36 27.97
N LYS A 95 1.73 30.45 28.73
CA LYS A 95 2.68 31.58 28.72
C LYS A 95 4.03 31.20 29.33
N HIS A 96 4.03 30.40 30.40
CA HIS A 96 5.26 29.94 31.02
C HIS A 96 6.05 28.98 30.10
N ALA A 97 5.35 28.11 29.37
CA ALA A 97 5.97 27.22 28.38
C ALA A 97 6.54 27.97 27.17
N GLN A 98 5.88 29.04 26.71
CA GLN A 98 6.40 29.91 25.65
C GLN A 98 7.65 30.69 26.08
N GLU A 99 7.73 31.13 27.33
CA GLU A 99 8.90 31.84 27.86
C GLU A 99 10.11 30.90 28.02
N ILE A 100 9.89 29.64 28.43
CA ILE A 100 10.93 28.60 28.49
C ILE A 100 11.47 28.27 27.08
N LEU A 101 10.61 28.23 26.07
CA LEU A 101 11.02 28.03 24.67
C LEU A 101 11.81 29.23 24.11
N ARG A 102 11.50 30.45 24.57
CA ARG A 102 12.20 31.67 24.16
C ARG A 102 13.60 31.76 24.79
N GLN A 103 13.74 31.33 26.05
CA GLN A 103 15.01 31.34 26.77
C GLN A 103 15.96 30.19 26.36
N ASN A 104 15.41 29.05 25.92
CA ASN A 104 16.20 27.93 25.37
C ASN A 104 16.59 28.10 23.89
N GLY A 105 16.15 29.18 23.23
CA GLY A 105 16.43 29.50 21.83
C GLY A 105 17.63 30.42 21.59
N THR A 106 18.35 30.84 22.64
CA THR A 106 19.52 31.71 22.55
C THR A 106 20.66 31.14 23.40
N ASN A 107 21.39 30.18 22.85
CA ASN A 107 22.82 29.88 23.15
C ASN A 107 23.22 28.60 22.41
N ALA A 108 23.65 28.75 21.17
CA ALA A 108 24.46 27.75 20.46
C ALA A 108 25.27 28.45 19.36
N ASP A 109 26.07 29.44 19.74
CA ASP A 109 27.27 29.82 19.00
C ASP A 109 28.45 29.03 19.60
N SER A 110 28.98 28.05 18.84
CA SER A 110 30.42 27.80 18.68
C SER A 110 30.66 26.46 17.95
N ASP A 111 31.39 26.56 16.83
CA ASP A 111 32.29 25.57 16.24
C ASP A 111 31.75 24.29 15.61
N ALA A 112 31.39 24.40 14.32
CA ALA A 112 31.69 23.37 13.33
C ALA A 112 32.01 24.05 12.00
N SER A 113 33.30 24.20 11.72
CA SER A 113 33.84 24.56 10.41
C SER A 113 33.64 23.41 9.45
N ASP A 114 32.72 23.54 8.51
CA ASP A 114 32.83 22.90 7.19
C ASP A 114 32.35 23.90 6.15
N SER A 115 33.32 24.40 5.39
CA SER A 115 33.14 25.34 4.30
C SER A 115 32.54 24.60 3.10
N ASP A 116 31.24 24.76 2.88
CA ASP A 116 30.64 24.55 1.57
C ASP A 116 30.10 25.90 1.09
N SER A 117 30.76 26.43 0.06
CA SER A 117 30.60 27.79 -0.45
C SER A 117 29.16 28.06 -0.89
N LEU A 118 28.57 29.10 -0.29
CA LEU A 118 27.30 29.70 -0.68
C LEU A 118 27.39 30.26 -2.11
N ASN A 119 26.96 29.46 -3.09
CA ASN A 119 26.50 30.00 -4.37
C ASN A 119 25.11 30.62 -4.18
N GLU A 120 24.91 31.76 -4.84
CA GLU A 120 23.64 32.52 -4.83
C GLU A 120 22.41 31.63 -5.09
N PRO A 121 21.24 31.94 -4.49
CA PRO A 121 20.05 31.14 -4.66
C PRO A 121 19.57 31.24 -6.11
N THR A 122 19.64 30.14 -6.84
CA THR A 122 18.76 29.95 -7.99
C THR A 122 17.32 30.10 -7.50
N ALA A 123 16.48 30.82 -8.24
CA ALA A 123 15.16 31.31 -7.81
C ALA A 123 14.10 30.24 -7.47
N ARG A 124 14.47 28.96 -7.34
CA ARG A 124 13.66 27.89 -6.75
C ARG A 124 14.61 26.95 -6.01
N GLY A 125 14.56 26.97 -4.66
CA GLY A 125 15.17 25.91 -3.86
C GLY A 125 14.60 24.52 -4.25
N PRO A 126 15.24 23.42 -3.84
CA PRO A 126 14.77 22.08 -4.18
C PRO A 126 13.31 21.88 -3.74
N SER A 127 12.47 21.37 -4.65
CA SER A 127 11.09 21.01 -4.33
C SER A 127 11.06 20.00 -3.18
N TRP A 128 10.11 20.12 -2.26
CA TRP A 128 10.01 19.19 -1.13
C TRP A 128 10.04 17.73 -1.57
N TYR A 129 9.24 17.40 -2.58
CA TYR A 129 9.21 16.06 -3.19
C TYR A 129 10.30 15.94 -4.23
N GLY A 130 11.04 14.82 -4.19
CA GLY A 130 12.15 14.55 -5.11
C GLY A 130 13.37 15.45 -4.93
N GLY A 131 13.36 16.35 -3.94
CA GLY A 131 14.46 17.28 -3.67
C GLY A 131 15.43 16.79 -2.59
N ALA A 132 15.43 15.50 -2.26
CA ALA A 132 16.46 14.92 -1.40
C ALA A 132 17.81 14.90 -2.13
N THR A 133 18.88 15.30 -1.44
CA THR A 133 20.24 15.15 -1.97
C THR A 133 20.64 13.68 -2.02
N ASP A 134 21.63 13.29 -2.82
CA ASP A 134 22.14 11.91 -2.87
C ASP A 134 22.56 11.38 -1.47
N SER A 135 23.14 12.26 -0.66
CA SER A 135 23.49 11.97 0.74
C SER A 135 22.28 11.76 1.65
N GLU A 136 21.17 12.44 1.37
CA GLU A 136 19.90 12.23 2.07
C GLU A 136 19.21 10.95 1.61
N ILE A 137 19.15 10.70 0.30
CA ILE A 137 18.64 9.44 -0.28
C ILE A 137 19.39 8.25 0.33
N THR A 138 20.72 8.32 0.38
CA THR A 138 21.56 7.28 1.00
C THR A 138 21.19 7.05 2.47
N ARG A 139 20.97 8.12 3.24
CA ARG A 139 20.51 8.01 4.64
C ARG A 139 19.11 7.42 4.76
N ILE A 140 18.17 7.80 3.90
CA ILE A 140 16.82 7.24 3.83
C ILE A 140 16.88 5.74 3.55
N HIS A 141 17.65 5.32 2.53
CA HIS A 141 17.83 3.92 2.17
C HIS A 141 18.40 3.11 3.33
N HIS A 142 19.43 3.62 4.02
CA HIS A 142 19.97 2.93 5.19
C HIS A 142 19.04 2.94 6.41
N ARG A 143 18.27 4.01 6.60
CA ARG A 143 17.31 4.13 7.70
C ARG A 143 16.24 3.04 7.62
N PHE A 144 15.74 2.82 6.42
CA PHE A 144 14.62 1.92 6.12
C PHE A 144 15.03 0.74 5.23
N SER A 145 16.29 0.30 5.29
CA SER A 145 16.73 -0.90 4.57
C SER A 145 16.09 -2.13 5.20
N SER A 146 15.91 -3.21 4.45
CA SER A 146 15.37 -4.46 5.02
C SER A 146 16.15 -4.93 6.24
N LEU A 147 15.46 -5.67 7.11
CA LEU A 147 16.00 -6.21 8.34
C LEU A 147 15.51 -7.64 8.49
N LYS A 148 16.43 -8.56 8.77
CA LYS A 148 16.10 -9.92 9.20
C LYS A 148 16.47 -10.10 10.67
N VAL A 149 15.54 -10.64 11.44
CA VAL A 149 15.75 -11.03 12.84
C VAL A 149 15.42 -12.52 12.95
N LEU A 150 16.39 -13.32 13.39
CA LEU A 150 16.24 -14.78 13.53
C LEU A 150 15.72 -15.47 12.24
N GLY A 151 16.23 -15.04 11.08
CA GLY A 151 15.91 -15.62 9.77
C GLY A 151 14.62 -15.14 9.12
N ARG A 152 13.84 -14.28 9.79
CA ARG A 152 12.58 -13.72 9.26
C ARG A 152 12.70 -12.22 9.04
N TYR A 153 12.02 -11.68 8.03
CA TYR A 153 11.96 -10.25 7.79
C TYR A 153 11.20 -9.53 8.93
N ALA A 154 11.65 -8.34 9.27
CA ALA A 154 11.11 -7.53 10.35
C ALA A 154 10.84 -6.09 9.87
N ASN A 155 9.81 -5.47 10.45
CA ASN A 155 9.43 -4.10 10.12
C ASN A 155 10.45 -3.07 10.62
N VAL A 156 10.65 -2.04 9.79
CA VAL A 156 11.67 -1.00 10.00
C VAL A 156 11.12 0.33 10.51
N VAL A 157 9.84 0.33 10.87
CA VAL A 157 9.15 1.49 11.42
C VAL A 157 8.96 1.36 12.94
N PRO A 158 9.04 2.46 13.70
CA PRO A 158 8.87 2.43 15.16
C PRO A 158 7.44 2.12 15.60
N GLU A 159 6.44 2.39 14.75
CA GLU A 159 5.02 2.13 15.03
C GLU A 159 4.69 0.64 15.08
N TRP A 160 5.48 -0.21 14.42
CA TRP A 160 5.29 -1.66 14.43
C TRP A 160 5.56 -2.24 15.82
N ARG A 161 4.77 -3.25 16.18
CA ARG A 161 5.02 -4.15 17.30
C ARG A 161 4.72 -5.58 16.82
N GLU A 162 5.52 -6.54 17.25
CA GLU A 162 5.23 -7.95 16.93
C GLU A 162 3.86 -8.35 17.50
N GLN A 163 3.05 -9.00 16.66
CA GLN A 163 1.74 -9.53 17.04
C GLN A 163 1.81 -11.04 17.16
N GLY A 164 1.34 -11.55 18.29
CA GLY A 164 1.18 -12.98 18.48
C GLY A 164 -0.20 -13.45 18.00
N ALA A 165 -0.29 -14.72 17.60
CA ALA A 165 -1.57 -15.36 17.26
C ALA A 165 -2.63 -15.26 18.37
N TRP A 166 -2.21 -15.09 19.63
CA TRP A 166 -3.11 -14.87 20.76
C TRP A 166 -3.90 -13.57 20.66
N GLU A 167 -3.38 -12.51 20.02
CA GLU A 167 -4.11 -11.24 19.85
C GLU A 167 -5.24 -11.39 18.86
N TRP A 168 -5.00 -12.13 17.77
CA TRP A 168 -6.05 -12.52 16.85
C TRP A 168 -7.11 -13.38 17.55
N ALA A 169 -6.68 -14.35 18.37
CA ALA A 169 -7.59 -15.16 19.15
C ALA A 169 -8.38 -14.31 20.16
N PHE A 170 -7.74 -13.37 20.84
CA PHE A 170 -8.39 -12.41 21.73
C PHE A 170 -9.39 -11.56 20.97
N TRP A 171 -9.03 -11.05 19.79
CA TRP A 171 -9.93 -10.29 18.93
C TRP A 171 -11.15 -11.13 18.55
N LYS A 172 -10.95 -12.28 17.88
CA LYS A 172 -12.08 -13.04 17.31
C LYS A 172 -12.88 -13.84 18.34
N LEU A 173 -12.25 -14.35 19.41
CA LEU A 173 -12.91 -15.20 20.41
C LEU A 173 -13.41 -14.44 21.64
N LEU A 174 -12.82 -13.28 21.99
CA LEU A 174 -13.22 -12.51 23.17
C LEU A 174 -13.82 -11.16 22.80
N TYR A 175 -13.09 -10.31 22.07
CA TYR A 175 -13.54 -8.96 21.74
C TYR A 175 -14.79 -8.98 20.86
N SER A 176 -14.76 -9.75 19.76
CA SER A 176 -15.87 -9.90 18.82
C SER A 176 -17.01 -10.77 19.36
N VAL A 177 -16.86 -11.43 20.51
CA VAL A 177 -17.93 -12.21 21.15
C VAL A 177 -18.62 -11.40 22.24
N PHE A 178 -17.85 -10.76 23.13
CA PHE A 178 -18.39 -10.18 24.36
C PHE A 178 -18.49 -8.65 24.35
N TYR A 179 -17.65 -7.96 23.58
CA TYR A 179 -17.58 -6.49 23.62
C TYR A 179 -18.32 -5.83 22.47
N LYS A 180 -18.19 -6.37 21.26
CA LYS A 180 -19.00 -6.03 20.09
C LYS A 180 -19.33 -7.33 19.38
N PRO A 181 -20.54 -7.92 19.53
CA PRO A 181 -20.87 -9.22 18.94
C PRO A 181 -20.79 -9.13 17.41
N ARG A 182 -19.60 -9.46 16.89
CA ARG A 182 -19.15 -9.34 15.50
C ARG A 182 -18.48 -10.61 15.00
N ILE A 183 -18.55 -11.70 15.76
CA ILE A 183 -18.11 -13.01 15.26
C ILE A 183 -18.97 -13.37 14.03
N TRP A 184 -18.33 -13.64 12.90
CA TRP A 184 -18.99 -13.83 11.59
C TRP A 184 -19.74 -12.62 11.04
N TRP A 185 -19.56 -11.44 11.62
CA TRP A 185 -20.18 -10.22 11.12
C TRP A 185 -19.47 -9.75 9.86
N ASP A 186 -20.25 -9.61 8.80
CA ASP A 186 -19.80 -9.29 7.46
C ASP A 186 -19.90 -7.79 7.16
N GLY A 187 -19.64 -6.96 8.17
CA GLY A 187 -19.81 -5.51 8.04
C GLY A 187 -21.27 -5.07 7.96
N GLY A 188 -22.24 -5.97 8.16
CA GLY A 188 -23.67 -5.70 7.96
C GLY A 188 -24.14 -5.85 6.51
N PHE A 189 -23.29 -6.35 5.62
CA PHE A 189 -23.58 -6.44 4.18
C PHE A 189 -24.76 -7.38 3.89
N LYS A 190 -24.80 -8.60 4.45
CA LYS A 190 -25.93 -9.54 4.30
C LYS A 190 -27.24 -8.99 4.86
N ALA A 191 -27.18 -8.12 5.86
CA ALA A 191 -28.38 -7.49 6.41
C ALA A 191 -28.96 -6.47 5.42
N ASP A 192 -28.11 -5.58 4.90
CA ASP A 192 -28.50 -4.59 3.89
C ASP A 192 -28.94 -5.27 2.57
N ASN A 193 -28.27 -6.34 2.15
CA ASN A 193 -28.60 -7.05 0.90
C ASN A 193 -29.97 -7.79 0.94
N LYS A 194 -30.62 -7.88 2.12
CA LYS A 194 -31.96 -8.46 2.26
C LYS A 194 -33.08 -7.43 2.03
N SER A 195 -32.83 -6.13 2.21
CA SER A 195 -33.82 -5.07 2.00
C SER A 195 -33.61 -4.37 0.66
N ASP A 196 -34.68 -3.83 0.08
CA ASP A 196 -34.60 -3.12 -1.20
C ASP A 196 -33.81 -1.81 -1.06
N GLU A 197 -34.01 -1.07 0.03
CA GLU A 197 -33.22 0.13 0.36
C GLU A 197 -31.72 -0.20 0.51
N GLY A 198 -31.40 -1.32 1.17
CA GLY A 198 -30.02 -1.74 1.37
C GLY A 198 -29.35 -2.19 0.06
N ARG A 199 -30.08 -2.88 -0.83
CA ARG A 199 -29.61 -3.19 -2.19
C ARG A 199 -29.35 -1.94 -3.02
N GLN A 200 -30.26 -0.97 -3.01
CA GLN A 200 -30.05 0.31 -3.69
C GLN A 200 -28.81 1.03 -3.17
N LYS A 201 -28.61 1.01 -1.85
CA LYS A 201 -27.40 1.56 -1.21
C LYS A 201 -26.13 0.82 -1.65
N ILE A 202 -26.16 -0.52 -1.71
CA ILE A 202 -25.03 -1.33 -2.21
C ILE A 202 -24.71 -0.98 -3.67
N GLU A 203 -25.71 -0.91 -4.54
CA GLU A 203 -25.50 -0.55 -5.96
C GLU A 203 -24.97 0.88 -6.13
N MET A 204 -25.40 1.81 -5.28
CA MET A 204 -24.93 3.19 -5.30
C MET A 204 -23.47 3.33 -4.84
N LEU A 205 -23.07 2.61 -3.79
CA LEU A 205 -21.75 2.75 -3.17
C LEU A 205 -20.69 1.81 -3.76
N LEU A 206 -21.09 0.63 -4.23
CA LEU A 206 -20.23 -0.37 -4.86
C LEU A 206 -20.77 -0.80 -6.25
N PRO A 207 -21.00 0.16 -7.16
CA PRO A 207 -21.44 -0.17 -8.52
C PRO A 207 -20.40 -1.04 -9.23
N VAL A 208 -20.90 -1.99 -10.03
CA VAL A 208 -20.07 -2.88 -10.85
C VAL A 208 -20.39 -2.65 -12.31
N GLU A 209 -19.36 -2.33 -13.08
CA GLU A 209 -19.43 -2.15 -14.53
C GLU A 209 -18.55 -3.19 -15.21
N ARG A 210 -18.99 -3.65 -16.38
CA ARG A 210 -18.14 -4.48 -17.23
C ARG A 210 -17.04 -3.60 -17.82
N ILE A 211 -15.81 -4.11 -17.82
CA ILE A 211 -14.69 -3.38 -18.41
C ILE A 211 -14.94 -3.18 -19.90
N LYS A 212 -14.83 -1.94 -20.35
CA LYS A 212 -15.00 -1.57 -21.75
C LYS A 212 -13.69 -1.72 -22.51
N TRP A 213 -13.37 -2.97 -22.87
CA TRP A 213 -12.10 -3.33 -23.50
C TRP A 213 -11.77 -2.51 -24.76
N ALA A 214 -12.77 -2.19 -25.58
CA ALA A 214 -12.60 -1.41 -26.81
C ALA A 214 -12.16 0.05 -26.55
N GLU A 215 -12.41 0.60 -25.35
CA GLU A 215 -11.92 1.92 -24.97
C GLU A 215 -10.46 1.86 -24.48
N LEU A 216 -10.07 0.77 -23.82
CA LEU A 216 -8.70 0.55 -23.30
C LEU A 216 -7.71 0.08 -24.37
N PHE A 217 -8.20 -0.69 -25.34
CA PHE A 217 -7.42 -1.34 -26.37
C PHE A 217 -8.18 -1.27 -27.70
N ALA A 218 -7.48 -0.91 -28.78
CA ALA A 218 -8.08 -0.96 -30.10
C ALA A 218 -8.45 -2.41 -30.45
N SER A 219 -9.60 -2.60 -31.09
CA SER A 219 -10.15 -3.92 -31.39
C SER A 219 -9.21 -4.73 -32.29
N ALA A 220 -9.15 -6.05 -32.07
CA ALA A 220 -8.52 -6.96 -33.02
C ALA A 220 -9.11 -6.86 -34.44
N ALA A 221 -10.37 -6.39 -34.57
CA ALA A 221 -11.02 -6.12 -35.85
C ALA A 221 -10.48 -4.84 -36.54
N ASP A 222 -9.97 -3.86 -35.80
CA ASP A 222 -9.31 -2.69 -36.39
C ASP A 222 -7.90 -3.04 -36.91
N ALA A 223 -7.30 -4.10 -36.37
CA ALA A 223 -6.05 -4.69 -36.86
C ALA A 223 -6.27 -5.63 -38.07
N SER A 224 -7.51 -6.01 -38.40
CA SER A 224 -7.82 -7.04 -39.41
C SER A 224 -7.77 -6.54 -40.87
N LYS A 225 -7.25 -5.34 -41.13
CA LYS A 225 -6.81 -4.93 -42.48
C LYS A 225 -5.37 -5.36 -42.80
N ALA A 226 -4.65 -5.94 -41.83
CA ALA A 226 -3.40 -6.65 -42.07
C ALA A 226 -3.70 -8.15 -42.25
N SER A 227 -3.29 -8.72 -43.40
CA SER A 227 -3.57 -10.11 -43.76
C SER A 227 -2.87 -11.12 -42.87
N THR A 228 -3.45 -12.32 -42.80
CA THR A 228 -2.93 -13.61 -42.26
C THR A 228 -3.09 -13.90 -40.76
N ALA A 229 -3.19 -15.20 -40.46
CA ALA A 229 -3.62 -15.83 -39.21
C ALA A 229 -2.80 -15.52 -37.93
N GLU A 230 -1.80 -14.63 -38.00
CA GLU A 230 -1.00 -14.16 -36.85
C GLU A 230 -1.75 -13.17 -35.94
N VAL A 231 -2.86 -12.58 -36.40
CA VAL A 231 -3.59 -11.53 -35.66
C VAL A 231 -4.24 -12.04 -34.36
N ALA A 232 -4.57 -13.34 -34.27
CA ALA A 232 -5.29 -13.90 -33.10
C ALA A 232 -4.43 -14.10 -31.83
N ALA A 233 -3.09 -14.06 -31.95
CA ALA A 233 -2.16 -14.28 -30.83
C ALA A 233 -1.39 -13.02 -30.41
N ALA A 234 -1.53 -11.93 -31.17
CA ALA A 234 -0.69 -10.75 -31.00
C ALA A 234 -1.29 -9.80 -29.93
N PRO A 235 -0.47 -9.17 -29.07
CA PRO A 235 -0.96 -8.32 -27.98
C PRO A 235 -1.86 -7.18 -28.47
N ALA A 236 -2.90 -6.85 -27.70
CA ALA A 236 -3.82 -5.77 -28.01
C ALA A 236 -3.10 -4.44 -28.32
N VAL A 237 -3.64 -3.69 -29.28
CA VAL A 237 -3.07 -2.43 -29.77
C VAL A 237 -3.49 -1.30 -28.84
N ARG A 238 -2.53 -0.47 -28.44
CA ARG A 238 -2.71 0.56 -27.40
C ARG A 238 -2.55 1.97 -27.95
N ASN A 239 -2.92 2.97 -27.16
CA ASN A 239 -2.54 4.35 -27.40
C ASN A 239 -1.28 4.68 -26.58
N ALA A 240 -0.23 5.16 -27.25
CA ALA A 240 1.10 5.37 -26.66
C ALA A 240 1.17 6.53 -25.64
N ALA A 241 0.20 7.44 -25.66
CA ALA A 241 0.12 8.59 -24.75
C ALA A 241 -0.93 8.37 -23.64
N GLN A 242 -1.75 7.32 -23.75
CA GLN A 242 -2.90 7.10 -22.90
C GLN A 242 -2.47 6.50 -21.56
N SER A 243 -3.08 7.03 -20.51
CA SER A 243 -2.93 6.54 -19.15
C SER A 243 -4.30 6.41 -18.52
N SER A 244 -4.50 5.34 -17.75
CA SER A 244 -5.79 5.03 -17.16
C SER A 244 -5.67 4.17 -15.92
N PHE A 245 -6.67 4.24 -15.07
CA PHE A 245 -6.86 3.39 -13.92
C PHE A 245 -8.20 2.65 -14.03
N THR A 246 -8.18 1.32 -13.96
CA THR A 246 -9.39 0.49 -13.86
C THR A 246 -9.29 -0.36 -12.61
N TRP A 247 -10.23 -0.18 -11.67
CA TRP A 247 -10.26 -0.98 -10.46
C TRP A 247 -11.03 -2.27 -10.70
N ILE A 248 -10.35 -3.42 -10.63
CA ILE A 248 -11.00 -4.72 -10.81
C ILE A 248 -11.65 -5.17 -9.49
N GLY A 249 -11.05 -4.80 -8.36
CA GLY A 249 -11.55 -5.08 -7.02
C GLY A 249 -10.40 -5.48 -6.08
N GLN A 250 -10.56 -5.20 -4.80
CA GLN A 250 -9.52 -5.37 -3.78
C GLN A 250 -8.28 -4.56 -4.18
N SER A 251 -7.10 -5.17 -4.21
CA SER A 251 -5.86 -4.54 -4.66
C SER A 251 -5.57 -4.85 -6.13
N THR A 252 -6.48 -5.55 -6.82
CA THR A 252 -6.36 -5.82 -8.26
C THR A 252 -6.77 -4.60 -9.07
N CYS A 253 -5.79 -3.98 -9.72
CA CYS A 253 -5.96 -2.84 -10.60
C CYS A 253 -5.35 -3.14 -11.97
N LEU A 254 -6.02 -2.69 -13.03
CA LEU A 254 -5.46 -2.65 -14.38
C LEU A 254 -5.11 -1.19 -14.70
N ILE A 255 -3.81 -0.91 -14.76
CA ILE A 255 -3.27 0.44 -14.89
C ILE A 255 -2.57 0.56 -16.25
N GLN A 256 -2.92 1.57 -17.03
CA GLN A 256 -2.16 1.96 -18.22
C GLN A 256 -1.33 3.20 -17.90
N MET A 257 -0.03 3.18 -18.22
CA MET A 257 0.90 4.29 -18.05
C MET A 257 1.63 4.53 -19.37
N GLN A 258 1.30 5.60 -20.10
CA GLN A 258 1.86 5.86 -21.43
C GLN A 258 1.85 4.63 -22.36
N GLY A 259 0.73 3.90 -22.34
CA GLY A 259 0.53 2.65 -23.08
C GLY A 259 1.15 1.38 -22.48
N VAL A 260 1.97 1.44 -21.42
CA VAL A 260 2.40 0.25 -20.67
C VAL A 260 1.25 -0.24 -19.79
N THR A 261 0.92 -1.53 -19.81
CA THR A 261 -0.18 -2.09 -19.00
C THR A 261 0.36 -2.89 -17.82
N ILE A 262 -0.01 -2.46 -16.61
CA ILE A 262 0.38 -3.04 -15.33
C ILE A 262 -0.86 -3.67 -14.69
N LEU A 263 -0.74 -4.92 -14.24
CA LEU A 263 -1.71 -5.60 -13.40
C LEU A 263 -1.15 -5.70 -11.99
N THR A 264 -1.90 -5.28 -10.98
CA THR A 264 -1.45 -5.36 -9.59
C THR A 264 -2.17 -6.47 -8.86
N ASP A 265 -1.50 -7.14 -7.91
CA ASP A 265 -2.07 -8.07 -6.93
C ASP A 265 -3.30 -8.87 -7.45
N PRO A 266 -3.13 -9.70 -8.50
CA PRO A 266 -4.22 -10.33 -9.22
C PRO A 266 -4.96 -11.34 -8.34
N VAL A 267 -6.22 -11.04 -8.03
CA VAL A 267 -7.14 -11.96 -7.34
C VAL A 267 -8.50 -12.05 -8.04
N PHE A 268 -8.87 -13.26 -8.46
CA PHE A 268 -10.08 -13.50 -9.24
C PHE A 268 -11.05 -14.48 -8.58
N GLY A 269 -10.60 -15.16 -7.52
CA GLY A 269 -11.44 -16.03 -6.71
C GLY A 269 -12.61 -15.31 -6.02
N GLU A 270 -13.61 -16.12 -5.67
CA GLU A 270 -14.78 -15.71 -4.88
C GLU A 270 -14.43 -15.48 -3.40
N GLN A 271 -13.44 -16.23 -2.90
CA GLN A 271 -12.86 -16.11 -1.56
C GLN A 271 -11.33 -15.99 -1.68
N PRO A 272 -10.65 -15.30 -0.75
CA PRO A 272 -9.19 -15.35 -0.68
C PRO A 272 -8.66 -16.78 -0.51
N VAL A 273 -9.35 -17.57 0.31
CA VAL A 273 -9.08 -18.98 0.55
C VAL A 273 -10.39 -19.74 0.47
N GLU A 274 -10.49 -20.75 -0.40
CA GLU A 274 -11.68 -21.60 -0.49
C GLU A 274 -11.92 -22.36 0.83
N SER A 275 -12.74 -21.79 1.70
CA SER A 275 -13.05 -22.34 3.02
C SER A 275 -14.30 -21.70 3.62
N LEU A 276 -14.91 -22.41 4.57
CA LEU A 276 -16.10 -21.92 5.30
C LEU A 276 -15.83 -20.68 6.15
N PHE A 277 -14.56 -20.41 6.47
CA PHE A 277 -14.14 -19.33 7.37
C PHE A 277 -13.60 -18.11 6.62
N SER A 278 -13.47 -18.20 5.29
CA SER A 278 -13.02 -17.10 4.46
C SER A 278 -14.22 -16.25 4.03
N PRO A 279 -14.09 -14.90 4.01
CA PRO A 279 -15.16 -14.05 3.52
C PRO A 279 -15.43 -14.32 2.04
N THR A 280 -16.70 -14.41 1.69
CA THR A 280 -17.18 -14.39 0.31
C THR A 280 -17.15 -12.97 -0.23
N ARG A 281 -16.91 -12.82 -1.52
CA ARG A 281 -16.90 -11.52 -2.19
C ARG A 281 -18.25 -10.82 -2.03
N MET A 282 -18.23 -9.53 -1.77
CA MET A 282 -19.44 -8.70 -1.64
C MET A 282 -20.07 -8.38 -2.99
N ARG A 283 -19.22 -8.20 -4.02
CA ARG A 283 -19.63 -7.75 -5.35
C ARG A 283 -19.03 -8.67 -6.43
N PRO A 284 -19.75 -8.94 -7.52
CA PRO A 284 -19.19 -9.75 -8.61
C PRO A 284 -17.97 -9.08 -9.24
N MET A 285 -17.09 -9.88 -9.81
CA MET A 285 -15.95 -9.38 -10.59
C MET A 285 -16.42 -8.69 -11.87
N PRO A 286 -15.82 -7.55 -12.24
CA PRO A 286 -16.18 -6.84 -13.48
C PRO A 286 -15.74 -7.61 -14.74
N CYS A 287 -14.75 -8.48 -14.62
CA CYS A 287 -14.32 -9.41 -15.67
C CYS A 287 -13.75 -10.70 -15.07
N SER A 288 -13.75 -11.79 -15.84
CA SER A 288 -13.02 -13.01 -15.45
C SER A 288 -11.52 -12.91 -15.80
N ILE A 289 -10.67 -13.74 -15.19
CA ILE A 289 -9.25 -13.83 -15.57
C ILE A 289 -9.09 -14.21 -17.05
N LYS A 290 -9.93 -15.12 -17.57
CA LYS A 290 -9.91 -15.53 -18.98
C LYS A 290 -10.24 -14.37 -19.91
N GLU A 291 -11.24 -13.57 -19.55
CA GLU A 291 -11.60 -12.37 -20.29
C GLU A 291 -10.49 -11.32 -20.24
N LEU A 292 -9.89 -11.11 -19.06
CA LEU A 292 -8.78 -10.18 -18.90
C LEU A 292 -7.60 -10.58 -19.81
N VAL A 293 -7.14 -11.84 -19.77
CA VAL A 293 -5.98 -12.26 -20.57
C VAL A 293 -6.29 -12.34 -22.08
N ALA A 294 -7.57 -12.49 -22.45
CA ALA A 294 -7.99 -12.47 -23.86
C ALA A 294 -8.04 -11.05 -24.44
N ASN A 295 -8.37 -10.03 -23.63
CA ASN A 295 -8.59 -8.67 -24.11
C ASN A 295 -7.45 -7.70 -23.76
N ALA A 296 -6.82 -7.90 -22.60
CA ALA A 296 -5.80 -6.99 -22.09
C ALA A 296 -4.41 -7.47 -22.43
N ALA A 297 -3.63 -6.56 -23.00
CA ALA A 297 -2.23 -6.80 -23.19
C ALA A 297 -1.45 -6.42 -21.92
N ILE A 298 -1.37 -7.33 -20.92
CA ILE A 298 -0.60 -7.12 -19.67
C ILE A 298 0.91 -7.23 -19.92
N ASP A 299 1.69 -6.21 -19.58
CA ASP A 299 3.14 -6.21 -19.75
C ASP A 299 3.86 -6.62 -18.46
N VAL A 300 3.37 -6.12 -17.32
CA VAL A 300 3.96 -6.38 -16.00
C VAL A 300 2.87 -6.69 -14.98
N VAL A 301 3.14 -7.67 -14.12
CA VAL A 301 2.41 -7.91 -12.88
C VAL A 301 3.24 -7.39 -11.71
N LEU A 302 2.66 -6.54 -10.86
CA LEU A 302 3.26 -6.14 -9.58
C LEU A 302 2.57 -6.91 -8.46
N LEU A 303 3.34 -7.68 -7.69
CA LEU A 303 2.86 -8.34 -6.47
C LEU A 303 3.45 -7.64 -5.26
N THR A 304 2.63 -7.17 -4.33
CA THR A 304 3.12 -6.49 -3.12
C THR A 304 3.58 -7.46 -2.06
N HIS A 305 2.89 -8.58 -1.89
CA HIS A 305 3.21 -9.62 -0.91
C HIS A 305 2.43 -10.90 -1.20
N ASN A 306 2.55 -11.90 -0.33
CA ASN A 306 2.07 -13.25 -0.60
C ASN A 306 0.72 -13.60 0.06
N HIS A 307 0.01 -12.66 0.68
CA HIS A 307 -1.30 -12.95 1.28
C HIS A 307 -2.31 -13.39 0.22
N PHE A 308 -3.30 -14.15 0.67
CA PHE A 308 -4.28 -14.81 -0.20
C PHE A 308 -5.18 -13.85 -0.97
N ASP A 309 -5.43 -12.68 -0.43
CA ASP A 309 -6.25 -11.62 -1.04
C ASP A 309 -5.45 -10.66 -1.93
N HIS A 310 -4.13 -10.88 -2.06
CA HIS A 310 -3.24 -10.18 -3.00
C HIS A 310 -2.59 -11.11 -4.04
N LEU A 311 -2.51 -12.42 -3.75
CA LEU A 311 -1.90 -13.42 -4.60
C LEU A 311 -2.81 -14.66 -4.74
N ASP A 312 -3.55 -14.67 -5.83
CA ASP A 312 -4.33 -15.82 -6.29
C ASP A 312 -3.45 -16.73 -7.18
N ILE A 313 -2.95 -17.79 -6.56
CA ILE A 313 -2.10 -18.80 -7.21
C ILE A 313 -2.80 -19.50 -8.39
N SER A 314 -4.14 -19.52 -8.43
CA SER A 314 -4.88 -20.12 -9.54
C SER A 314 -4.87 -19.25 -10.81
N ALA A 315 -4.63 -17.95 -10.66
CA ALA A 315 -4.51 -17.02 -11.78
C ALA A 315 -3.14 -17.09 -12.46
N LEU A 316 -2.08 -17.47 -11.73
CA LEU A 316 -0.69 -17.42 -12.22
C LEU A 316 -0.45 -18.19 -13.53
N PRO A 317 -0.93 -19.45 -13.71
CA PRO A 317 -0.72 -20.19 -14.96
C PRO A 317 -1.43 -19.57 -16.18
N LEU A 318 -2.43 -18.72 -15.95
CA LEU A 318 -3.23 -18.10 -17.00
C LEU A 318 -2.60 -16.80 -17.51
N ILE A 319 -1.67 -16.20 -16.75
CA ILE A 319 -1.02 -14.94 -17.13
C ILE A 319 -0.09 -15.18 -18.35
N PRO A 320 -0.24 -14.40 -19.44
CA PRO A 320 0.51 -14.62 -20.69
C PRO A 320 2.03 -14.70 -20.49
N LYS A 321 2.69 -15.62 -21.20
CA LYS A 321 4.15 -15.87 -21.05
C LYS A 321 5.05 -14.66 -21.27
N ARG A 322 4.59 -13.66 -22.02
CA ARG A 322 5.33 -12.41 -22.25
C ARG A 322 5.33 -11.46 -21.04
N THR A 323 4.44 -11.67 -20.08
CA THR A 323 4.27 -10.78 -18.93
C THR A 323 5.37 -11.04 -17.90
N GLN A 324 6.05 -9.97 -17.49
CA GLN A 324 7.04 -9.97 -16.42
C GLN A 324 6.36 -9.84 -15.04
N PHE A 325 6.93 -10.41 -14.00
CA PHE A 325 6.48 -10.30 -12.62
C PHE A 325 7.54 -9.55 -11.82
N VAL A 326 7.16 -8.46 -11.15
CA VAL A 326 8.01 -7.81 -10.16
C VAL A 326 7.42 -8.08 -8.79
N VAL A 327 8.23 -8.69 -7.92
CA VAL A 327 7.77 -9.29 -6.66
C VAL A 327 8.76 -9.02 -5.53
N PRO A 328 8.35 -9.13 -4.25
CA PRO A 328 9.27 -9.12 -3.13
C PRO A 328 10.24 -10.30 -3.12
N VAL A 329 11.41 -10.10 -2.54
CA VAL A 329 12.39 -11.17 -2.33
C VAL A 329 11.78 -12.37 -1.60
N GLY A 330 12.05 -13.57 -2.11
CA GLY A 330 11.61 -14.86 -1.58
C GLY A 330 10.37 -15.44 -2.25
N LEU A 331 9.70 -14.71 -3.16
CA LEU A 331 8.47 -15.17 -3.82
C LEU A 331 8.69 -16.04 -5.07
N THR A 332 9.90 -16.06 -5.64
CA THR A 332 10.22 -16.86 -6.84
C THR A 332 9.89 -18.33 -6.66
N SER A 333 10.21 -18.91 -5.50
CA SER A 333 9.93 -20.33 -5.25
C SER A 333 8.44 -20.64 -5.28
N LEU A 334 7.60 -19.74 -4.77
CA LEU A 334 6.15 -19.91 -4.79
C LEU A 334 5.62 -19.75 -6.22
N LEU A 335 6.01 -18.71 -6.94
CA LEU A 335 5.53 -18.45 -8.29
C LEU A 335 5.92 -19.56 -9.29
N THR A 336 7.16 -20.05 -9.19
CA THR A 336 7.65 -21.15 -10.05
C THR A 336 6.93 -22.46 -9.75
N GLN A 337 6.63 -22.76 -8.48
CA GLN A 337 5.80 -23.90 -8.10
C GLN A 337 4.42 -23.88 -8.78
N TYR A 338 3.86 -22.68 -9.03
CA TYR A 338 2.56 -22.49 -9.66
C TYR A 338 2.66 -22.04 -11.13
N GLY A 339 3.75 -22.36 -11.83
CA GLY A 339 3.82 -22.32 -13.29
C GLY A 339 4.32 -21.02 -13.91
N VAL A 340 4.86 -20.09 -13.12
CA VAL A 340 5.57 -18.91 -13.65
C VAL A 340 7.03 -19.26 -13.91
N GLU A 341 7.52 -19.04 -15.13
CA GLU A 341 8.92 -19.29 -15.51
C GLU A 341 9.85 -18.29 -14.77
N ALA A 342 10.98 -18.77 -14.24
CA ALA A 342 11.84 -17.98 -13.35
C ALA A 342 12.43 -16.73 -14.04
N GLU A 343 12.67 -16.82 -15.35
CA GLU A 343 13.22 -15.76 -16.19
C GLU A 343 12.26 -14.57 -16.34
N ARG A 344 10.99 -14.76 -15.98
CA ARG A 344 9.96 -13.71 -15.98
C ARG A 344 9.82 -13.04 -14.62
N ILE A 345 10.54 -13.48 -13.60
CA ILE A 345 10.38 -13.03 -12.21
C ILE A 345 11.57 -12.15 -11.83
N VAL A 346 11.26 -10.96 -11.37
CA VAL A 346 12.22 -10.00 -10.82
C VAL A 346 11.90 -9.81 -9.35
N GLU A 347 12.78 -10.32 -8.48
CA GLU A 347 12.70 -10.06 -7.05
C GLU A 347 13.37 -8.73 -6.70
N LEU A 348 12.69 -7.93 -5.88
CA LEU A 348 13.23 -6.66 -5.37
C LEU A 348 13.14 -6.60 -3.85
N ASP A 349 14.27 -6.30 -3.23
CA ASP A 349 14.36 -5.83 -1.84
C ASP A 349 14.04 -4.32 -1.78
N TRP A 350 13.74 -3.79 -0.60
CA TRP A 350 13.50 -2.37 -0.42
C TRP A 350 14.65 -1.51 -0.91
N TRP A 351 14.29 -0.44 -1.62
CA TRP A 351 15.16 0.51 -2.31
C TRP A 351 15.89 -0.04 -3.53
N GLN A 352 15.70 -1.33 -3.89
CA GLN A 352 16.16 -1.84 -5.17
C GLN A 352 15.22 -1.42 -6.29
N GLN A 353 15.82 -1.17 -7.45
CA GLN A 353 15.11 -0.80 -8.66
C GLN A 353 15.42 -1.80 -9.77
N SER A 354 14.39 -2.20 -10.51
CA SER A 354 14.53 -2.86 -11.79
C SER A 354 14.16 -1.91 -12.92
N ARG A 355 14.95 -1.96 -14.00
CA ARG A 355 14.68 -1.26 -15.25
C ARG A 355 14.21 -2.27 -16.28
N LEU A 356 12.95 -2.18 -16.68
CA LEU A 356 12.32 -3.09 -17.63
C LEU A 356 12.14 -2.40 -18.99
N PRO A 357 12.97 -2.72 -20.00
CA PRO A 357 12.72 -2.29 -21.37
C PRO A 357 11.53 -3.05 -21.94
N LEU A 358 10.55 -2.34 -22.49
CA LEU A 358 9.30 -2.89 -23.00
C LEU A 358 9.05 -2.39 -24.42
N THR A 359 8.51 -3.28 -25.25
CA THR A 359 8.00 -2.93 -26.58
C THR A 359 6.49 -3.06 -26.58
N ILE A 360 5.78 -1.94 -26.80
CA ILE A 360 4.32 -1.90 -26.87
C ILE A 360 3.86 -1.72 -28.33
N ARG A 361 2.78 -2.44 -28.67
CA ARG A 361 2.08 -2.29 -29.96
C ARG A 361 1.09 -1.13 -29.85
N VAL A 362 1.19 -0.17 -30.76
CA VAL A 362 0.39 1.06 -30.72
C VAL A 362 -0.31 1.33 -32.05
N ALA A 363 -1.48 1.95 -31.95
CA ALA A 363 -2.22 2.38 -33.13
C ALA A 363 -1.45 3.49 -33.87
N PRO A 364 -1.49 3.53 -35.22
CA PRO A 364 -0.90 4.61 -35.99
C PRO A 364 -1.55 5.96 -35.67
N LYS A 365 -0.77 7.05 -35.78
CA LYS A 365 -1.27 8.42 -35.56
C LYS A 365 -2.22 8.77 -36.72
N ALA A 366 -3.41 9.28 -36.40
CA ALA A 366 -4.52 9.48 -37.36
C ALA A 366 -4.22 10.36 -38.59
N GLU A 367 -3.11 11.12 -38.60
CA GLU A 367 -2.82 12.13 -39.63
C GLU A 367 -1.83 11.72 -40.73
N GLN A 368 -1.23 10.53 -40.70
CA GLN A 368 -0.26 10.13 -41.74
C GLN A 368 -0.62 8.81 -42.44
N SER A 369 -1.27 8.97 -43.60
CA SER A 369 -1.27 8.09 -44.78
C SER A 369 -1.72 6.64 -44.64
N GLY A 370 -2.95 6.38 -45.07
CA GLY A 370 -3.30 5.43 -46.15
C GLY A 370 -3.17 3.91 -45.94
N HIS A 371 -2.29 3.42 -45.08
CA HIS A 371 -2.10 1.98 -44.84
C HIS A 371 -1.85 1.75 -43.34
N GLY A 372 -2.89 1.38 -42.61
CA GLY A 372 -2.90 1.23 -41.14
C GLY A 372 -1.99 0.12 -40.63
N HIS A 373 -0.70 0.40 -40.47
CA HIS A 373 0.26 -0.52 -39.85
C HIS A 373 0.33 -0.24 -38.35
N VAL A 374 0.21 -1.31 -37.55
CA VAL A 374 0.50 -1.27 -36.10
C VAL A 374 1.97 -0.92 -35.92
N ALA A 375 2.26 0.14 -35.17
CA ALA A 375 3.63 0.55 -34.90
C ALA A 375 4.09 -0.03 -33.55
N GLU A 376 5.39 -0.26 -33.42
CA GLU A 376 6.01 -0.57 -32.14
C GLU A 376 6.58 0.70 -31.50
N ARG A 377 6.47 0.80 -30.18
CA ARG A 377 7.09 1.85 -29.38
C ARG A 377 7.84 1.23 -28.24
N ARG A 378 9.06 1.72 -28.02
CA ARG A 378 9.87 1.32 -26.89
C ARG A 378 9.60 2.22 -25.69
N ARG A 379 9.48 1.59 -24.54
CA ARG A 379 9.24 2.19 -23.22
C ARG A 379 10.24 1.61 -22.25
N VAL A 380 10.53 2.38 -21.21
CA VAL A 380 11.28 1.90 -20.07
C VAL A 380 10.38 2.07 -18.85
N LEU A 381 10.17 0.97 -18.13
CA LEU A 381 9.47 0.93 -16.86
C LEU A 381 10.50 0.74 -15.75
N ASP A 382 10.73 1.81 -14.99
CA ASP A 382 11.57 1.79 -13.80
C ASP A 382 10.68 1.48 -12.58
N VAL A 383 10.90 0.32 -11.93
CA VAL A 383 10.14 -0.13 -10.77
C VAL A 383 11.06 -0.20 -9.56
N THR A 384 10.83 0.66 -8.56
CA THR A 384 11.54 0.67 -7.29
C THR A 384 10.65 0.07 -6.21
N ALA A 385 11.10 -1.01 -5.57
CA ALA A 385 10.45 -1.51 -4.36
C ALA A 385 10.77 -0.58 -3.18
N VAL A 386 9.77 -0.22 -2.38
CA VAL A 386 9.97 0.61 -1.19
C VAL A 386 9.30 -0.05 0.02
N PRO A 387 9.76 0.26 1.26
CA PRO A 387 9.23 -0.36 2.46
C PRO A 387 7.75 -0.06 2.68
N ALA A 388 7.08 -1.02 3.33
CA ALA A 388 5.75 -0.90 3.90
C ALA A 388 5.75 -1.45 5.34
N SER A 389 4.79 -1.02 6.15
CA SER A 389 4.55 -1.55 7.50
C SER A 389 3.53 -2.68 7.43
N HIS A 390 3.97 -3.89 7.13
CA HIS A 390 3.08 -5.05 6.95
C HIS A 390 3.80 -6.36 7.27
N TRP A 391 3.27 -7.49 6.79
CA TRP A 391 3.84 -8.82 6.97
C TRP A 391 3.49 -9.72 5.78
N SER A 392 3.96 -10.96 5.80
CA SER A 392 3.67 -11.94 4.75
C SER A 392 3.51 -13.33 5.36
N ALA A 393 2.51 -14.10 4.93
CA ALA A 393 2.40 -15.53 5.22
C ALA A 393 1.40 -16.22 4.29
N ARG A 394 1.61 -17.52 4.05
CA ARG A 394 0.60 -18.42 3.45
C ARG A 394 0.38 -19.67 4.28
N THR A 395 1.29 -19.98 5.19
CA THR A 395 1.20 -21.11 6.12
C THR A 395 1.57 -20.66 7.54
N PRO A 396 1.19 -21.42 8.58
CA PRO A 396 1.59 -21.08 9.95
C PRO A 396 3.11 -21.09 10.20
N LEU A 397 3.92 -21.60 9.27
CA LEU A 397 5.37 -21.76 9.44
C LEU A 397 6.19 -20.74 8.63
N ASP A 398 5.59 -20.07 7.64
CA ASP A 398 6.28 -19.21 6.68
C ASP A 398 6.13 -17.71 6.95
N THR A 399 5.62 -17.33 8.11
CA THR A 399 5.48 -15.91 8.50
C THR A 399 6.78 -15.14 8.28
N ASN A 400 6.75 -14.12 7.44
CA ASN A 400 7.88 -13.25 7.10
C ASN A 400 9.13 -13.97 6.57
N THR A 401 8.97 -15.14 5.93
CA THR A 401 10.08 -15.74 5.16
C THR A 401 10.30 -15.02 3.82
N THR A 402 9.24 -14.41 3.29
CA THR A 402 9.25 -13.51 2.13
C THR A 402 9.12 -12.05 2.59
N LEU A 403 9.51 -11.11 1.72
CA LEU A 403 9.32 -9.68 1.98
C LEU A 403 7.92 -9.22 1.52
N TRP A 404 7.57 -7.97 1.83
CA TRP A 404 6.39 -7.24 1.36
C TRP A 404 6.82 -5.84 0.89
N ASN A 405 6.23 -5.32 -0.17
CA ASN A 405 6.67 -4.10 -0.85
C ASN A 405 5.48 -3.16 -1.14
N SER A 406 5.73 -1.85 -1.04
CA SER A 406 5.08 -0.87 -1.92
C SER A 406 5.96 -0.64 -3.15
N TYR A 407 5.44 0.00 -4.18
CA TYR A 407 6.18 0.28 -5.41
C TYR A 407 6.09 1.74 -5.85
N ALA A 408 7.25 2.33 -6.17
CA ALA A 408 7.35 3.55 -6.96
C ALA A 408 7.69 3.16 -8.40
N VAL A 409 6.85 3.57 -9.34
CA VAL A 409 6.92 3.18 -10.74
C VAL A 409 7.06 4.43 -11.60
N ARG A 410 7.97 4.41 -12.57
CA ARG A 410 8.11 5.46 -13.59
C ARG A 410 8.10 4.86 -14.98
N VAL A 411 7.34 5.49 -15.89
CA VAL A 411 7.34 5.15 -17.32
C VAL A 411 7.86 6.34 -18.12
N HIS A 412 8.80 6.06 -19.01
CA HIS A 412 9.28 7.04 -19.99
C HIS A 412 9.63 6.36 -21.32
N SER A 413 9.86 7.17 -22.36
CA SER A 413 10.29 6.66 -23.66
C SER A 413 11.77 6.26 -23.63
N GLU A 414 12.13 5.20 -24.36
CA GLU A 414 13.53 4.80 -24.52
C GLU A 414 14.30 5.88 -25.31
N GLY A 415 15.46 6.32 -24.81
CA GLY A 415 16.26 7.40 -25.40
C GLY A 415 15.93 8.79 -24.86
N ASP A 416 14.89 8.94 -24.05
CA ASP A 416 14.59 10.18 -23.34
C ASP A 416 15.57 10.33 -22.14
N LYS A 417 16.78 10.79 -22.43
CA LYS A 417 17.83 11.06 -21.44
C LYS A 417 17.61 12.39 -20.69
N ARG A 418 16.46 13.06 -20.84
CA ARG A 418 16.16 14.34 -20.19
C ARG A 418 15.30 14.16 -18.94
N ALA A 419 15.95 13.74 -17.86
CA ALA A 419 15.55 14.14 -16.51
C ALA A 419 16.13 15.53 -16.13
N SER A 420 16.59 16.34 -17.09
CA SER A 420 17.46 17.49 -16.80
C SER A 420 17.37 18.71 -17.73
N ALA A 421 16.33 18.86 -18.58
CA ALA A 421 16.14 20.12 -19.32
C ALA A 421 14.66 20.55 -19.36
N PRO A 422 14.33 21.81 -19.01
CA PRO A 422 12.98 22.33 -19.13
C PRO A 422 12.53 22.42 -20.60
N GLY A 423 11.36 21.87 -20.92
CA GLY A 423 10.60 22.25 -22.12
C GLY A 423 10.57 21.28 -23.31
N SER A 424 11.04 20.02 -23.22
CA SER A 424 10.84 19.08 -24.35
C SER A 424 10.91 17.58 -23.98
N THR A 425 9.74 16.97 -23.80
CA THR A 425 9.27 15.57 -24.03
C THR A 425 8.04 15.34 -23.11
N PRO A 426 7.13 14.36 -23.34
CA PRO A 426 6.17 14.00 -22.31
C PRO A 426 6.96 13.54 -21.09
N GLU A 427 6.86 14.31 -20.01
CA GLU A 427 7.50 14.06 -18.73
C GLU A 427 7.27 12.60 -18.30
N ALA A 428 8.30 11.96 -17.72
CA ALA A 428 8.17 10.60 -17.20
C ALA A 428 6.97 10.53 -16.25
N GLN A 429 6.04 9.59 -16.49
CA GLN A 429 4.86 9.46 -15.66
C GLN A 429 5.16 8.59 -14.45
N SER A 430 4.70 9.00 -13.26
CA SER A 430 5.01 8.33 -12.00
C SER A 430 3.77 7.82 -11.24
N LEU A 431 3.88 6.60 -10.72
CA LEU A 431 2.85 5.92 -9.91
C LEU A 431 3.45 5.49 -8.57
N PHE A 432 2.69 5.66 -7.49
CA PHE A 432 2.92 4.98 -6.22
C PHE A 432 1.85 3.91 -5.95
N PHE A 433 2.22 2.64 -6.03
CA PHE A 433 1.33 1.52 -5.66
C PHE A 433 1.64 1.09 -4.23
N CYS A 434 0.72 1.37 -3.31
CA CYS A 434 0.97 1.23 -1.87
C CYS A 434 1.00 -0.22 -1.39
N GLY A 435 0.17 -1.10 -1.95
CA GLY A 435 -0.13 -2.38 -1.29
C GLY A 435 -0.72 -2.18 0.11
N ASP A 436 -0.61 -3.21 0.94
CA ASP A 436 -1.00 -3.15 2.34
C ASP A 436 0.10 -2.59 3.23
N THR A 437 -0.29 -1.71 4.14
CA THR A 437 0.62 -1.10 5.10
C THR A 437 -0.16 -0.40 6.21
N GLY A 438 0.42 -0.36 7.42
CA GLY A 438 0.10 0.62 8.44
C GLY A 438 0.71 1.99 8.12
N TYR A 439 0.27 3.03 8.84
CA TYR A 439 0.78 4.38 8.65
C TYR A 439 2.07 4.64 9.43
N SER A 440 3.10 5.13 8.76
CA SER A 440 4.31 5.67 9.42
C SER A 440 4.68 7.02 8.77
N PRO A 441 4.52 8.15 9.46
CA PRO A 441 4.83 9.47 8.91
C PRO A 441 6.27 9.55 8.40
N SER A 442 7.22 9.00 9.16
CA SER A 442 8.64 9.05 8.82
C SER A 442 8.98 8.28 7.54
N LEU A 443 8.25 7.20 7.25
CA LEU A 443 8.46 6.39 6.06
C LEU A 443 7.89 7.06 4.82
N PHE A 444 6.62 7.46 4.84
CA PHE A 444 5.97 8.04 3.65
C PHE A 444 6.57 9.39 3.26
N THR A 445 6.95 10.21 4.24
CA THR A 445 7.65 11.46 3.97
C THR A 445 9.03 11.22 3.38
N ALA A 446 9.76 10.20 3.83
CA ALA A 446 11.04 9.81 3.24
C ALA A 446 10.86 9.30 1.80
N ILE A 447 9.82 8.50 1.52
CA ILE A 447 9.47 8.07 0.15
C ILE A 447 9.17 9.30 -0.72
N GLY A 448 8.35 10.24 -0.25
CA GLY A 448 8.04 11.47 -0.97
C GLY A 448 9.28 12.32 -1.27
N ARG A 449 10.22 12.41 -0.33
CA ARG A 449 11.48 13.14 -0.51
C ARG A 449 12.42 12.46 -1.49
N ALA A 450 12.56 11.14 -1.42
CA ALA A 450 13.49 10.39 -2.26
C ALA A 450 12.96 10.17 -3.69
N LEU A 451 11.64 9.96 -3.83
CA LEU A 451 11.03 9.45 -5.06
C LEU A 451 9.80 10.23 -5.53
N GLY A 452 9.25 11.15 -4.74
CA GLY A 452 8.14 11.99 -5.18
C GLY A 452 8.58 13.14 -6.11
N PRO A 453 7.64 14.01 -6.55
CA PRO A 453 6.20 13.82 -6.43
C PRO A 453 5.71 12.71 -7.37
N PHE A 454 4.50 12.20 -7.11
CA PHE A 454 3.87 11.17 -7.94
C PHE A 454 2.70 11.75 -8.75
N ASP A 455 2.55 11.38 -10.02
CA ASP A 455 1.36 11.78 -10.79
C ASP A 455 0.11 11.12 -10.23
N PHE A 456 0.21 9.85 -9.86
CA PHE A 456 -0.88 9.18 -9.17
C PHE A 456 -0.45 8.11 -8.17
N ALA A 457 -1.36 7.75 -7.28
CA ALA A 457 -1.16 6.70 -6.29
C ALA A 457 -2.36 5.77 -6.18
N CYS A 458 -2.15 4.54 -5.73
CA CYS A 458 -3.20 3.61 -5.34
C CYS A 458 -3.04 3.29 -3.86
N LEU A 459 -4.04 3.59 -3.05
CA LEU A 459 -3.97 3.53 -1.58
C LEU A 459 -5.09 2.65 -1.01
N PRO A 460 -4.80 1.72 -0.10
CA PRO A 460 -5.82 0.92 0.56
C PRO A 460 -6.68 1.82 1.46
N ILE A 461 -7.99 1.58 1.52
CA ILE A 461 -8.88 2.28 2.45
C ILE A 461 -9.76 1.33 3.28
N GLY A 462 -9.54 0.01 3.21
CA GLY A 462 -10.32 -1.01 3.92
C GLY A 462 -9.47 -1.86 4.86
N SER A 463 -10.12 -2.69 5.67
CA SER A 463 -9.51 -3.63 6.62
C SER A 463 -8.75 -2.95 7.78
N TYR A 464 -9.35 -1.94 8.40
CA TYR A 464 -8.67 -1.11 9.40
C TYR A 464 -9.21 -1.24 10.83
N GLU A 465 -10.32 -1.96 11.06
CA GLU A 465 -10.89 -2.17 12.39
C GLU A 465 -10.66 -3.60 12.94
N PRO A 466 -10.42 -3.78 14.25
CA PRO A 466 -10.33 -2.75 15.27
C PRO A 466 -8.96 -2.05 15.28
N ARG A 467 -8.95 -0.72 15.46
CA ARG A 467 -7.69 0.07 15.36
C ARG A 467 -6.55 -0.44 16.24
N TRP A 468 -6.82 -0.88 17.47
CA TRP A 468 -5.76 -1.37 18.38
C TRP A 468 -4.96 -2.56 17.81
N HIS A 469 -5.59 -3.35 16.93
CA HIS A 469 -5.00 -4.51 16.28
C HIS A 469 -4.54 -4.18 14.86
N MET A 470 -5.38 -3.52 14.05
CA MET A 470 -5.13 -3.36 12.62
C MET A 470 -4.19 -2.20 12.26
N GLN A 471 -4.08 -1.16 13.10
CA GLN A 471 -3.37 0.09 12.72
C GLN A 471 -1.90 -0.07 12.31
N ILE A 472 -1.23 -1.12 12.78
CA ILE A 472 0.19 -1.35 12.48
C ILE A 472 0.41 -1.96 11.08
N GLN A 473 -0.63 -2.56 10.50
CA GLN A 473 -0.60 -3.33 9.26
C GLN A 473 -1.57 -2.81 8.18
N HIS A 474 -2.62 -2.07 8.58
CA HIS A 474 -3.57 -1.44 7.66
C HIS A 474 -3.93 -0.01 8.08
N MET A 475 -3.78 0.91 7.12
CA MET A 475 -4.17 2.30 7.26
C MET A 475 -5.67 2.47 7.44
N HIS A 476 -6.05 3.39 8.33
CA HIS A 476 -7.39 3.98 8.31
C HIS A 476 -7.50 4.93 7.11
N VAL A 477 -8.73 5.19 6.64
CA VAL A 477 -9.00 6.06 5.48
C VAL A 477 -8.33 7.43 5.60
N THR A 478 -8.32 8.01 6.79
CA THR A 478 -7.68 9.31 7.07
C THR A 478 -6.17 9.27 6.87
N GLU A 479 -5.54 8.16 7.25
CA GLU A 479 -4.10 7.94 7.06
C GLU A 479 -3.79 7.78 5.57
N SER A 480 -4.64 7.09 4.80
CA SER A 480 -4.49 7.01 3.34
C SER A 480 -4.61 8.39 2.67
N VAL A 481 -5.56 9.24 3.09
CA VAL A 481 -5.60 10.63 2.62
C VAL A 481 -4.33 11.38 3.00
N GLN A 482 -3.78 11.19 4.20
CA GLN A 482 -2.51 11.79 4.61
C GLN A 482 -1.31 11.28 3.80
N VAL A 483 -1.29 10.00 3.40
CA VAL A 483 -0.21 9.47 2.55
C VAL A 483 -0.15 10.17 1.20
N THR A 484 -1.29 10.54 0.58
CA THR A 484 -1.29 11.31 -0.68
C THR A 484 -0.45 12.58 -0.57
N ARG A 485 -0.51 13.22 0.60
CA ARG A 485 0.20 14.44 0.98
C ARG A 485 1.66 14.15 1.28
N ASP A 486 1.95 13.10 2.04
CA ASP A 486 3.32 12.76 2.45
C ASP A 486 4.20 12.40 1.25
N ILE A 487 3.63 11.73 0.23
CA ILE A 487 4.36 11.33 -0.99
C ILE A 487 4.26 12.34 -2.14
N GLY A 488 3.37 13.33 -2.03
CA GLY A 488 3.18 14.35 -3.07
C GLY A 488 2.47 13.82 -4.30
N SER A 489 1.48 12.96 -4.10
CA SER A 489 0.63 12.46 -5.16
C SER A 489 -0.32 13.55 -5.63
N LYS A 490 -0.40 13.80 -6.95
CA LYS A 490 -1.34 14.75 -7.54
C LYS A 490 -2.78 14.21 -7.50
N ARG A 491 -2.96 12.89 -7.64
CA ARG A 491 -4.26 12.21 -7.59
C ARG A 491 -4.09 10.78 -7.10
N ALA A 492 -5.02 10.26 -6.33
CA ALA A 492 -4.96 8.89 -5.85
C ALA A 492 -6.27 8.15 -6.10
N PHE A 493 -6.19 6.82 -6.12
CA PHE A 493 -7.32 5.92 -6.26
C PHE A 493 -7.38 5.00 -5.05
N ALA A 494 -8.58 4.87 -4.48
CA ALA A 494 -8.82 3.98 -3.36
C ALA A 494 -8.94 2.53 -3.84
N MET A 495 -8.37 1.61 -3.07
CA MET A 495 -8.39 0.17 -3.31
C MET A 495 -8.56 -0.61 -1.98
N HIS A 496 -8.51 -1.95 -2.02
CA HIS A 496 -8.56 -2.85 -0.86
C HIS A 496 -9.87 -2.84 -0.02
N TRP A 497 -10.92 -2.20 -0.52
CA TRP A 497 -12.21 -2.08 0.18
C TRP A 497 -13.36 -2.61 -0.69
N GLY A 498 -14.52 -2.90 -0.08
CA GLY A 498 -15.74 -3.26 -0.83
C GLY A 498 -15.72 -4.63 -1.52
N THR A 499 -14.63 -5.41 -1.37
CA THR A 499 -14.51 -6.75 -1.96
C THR A 499 -14.78 -7.85 -0.96
N TRP A 500 -13.99 -7.90 0.13
CA TRP A 500 -14.12 -8.90 1.18
C TRP A 500 -14.18 -8.22 2.53
N GLN A 501 -15.02 -8.74 3.44
CA GLN A 501 -15.02 -8.28 4.82
C GLN A 501 -13.91 -9.01 5.59
N MET A 502 -12.75 -8.39 5.72
CA MET A 502 -11.60 -9.00 6.41
C MET A 502 -11.38 -8.45 7.82
N SER A 503 -12.11 -7.39 8.18
CA SER A 503 -11.96 -6.73 9.47
C SER A 503 -13.32 -6.28 10.06
N ASP A 504 -13.32 -5.47 11.11
CA ASP A 504 -14.52 -5.12 11.89
C ASP A 504 -15.11 -3.73 11.52
N GLU A 505 -14.81 -3.14 10.37
CA GLU A 505 -15.53 -1.94 9.89
C GLU A 505 -16.88 -2.30 9.25
N ARG A 506 -17.81 -1.35 9.17
CA ARG A 506 -19.01 -1.54 8.35
C ARG A 506 -18.60 -1.52 6.86
N TRP A 507 -19.26 -2.32 6.02
CA TRP A 507 -18.86 -2.45 4.60
C TRP A 507 -18.82 -1.11 3.84
N ASP A 508 -19.66 -0.14 4.22
CA ASP A 508 -19.74 1.20 3.61
C ASP A 508 -18.99 2.29 4.40
N ASP A 509 -18.42 1.97 5.56
CA ASP A 509 -17.66 2.93 6.37
C ASP A 509 -16.46 3.54 5.61
N PRO A 510 -15.67 2.77 4.83
CA PRO A 510 -14.56 3.33 4.04
C PRO A 510 -14.98 4.48 3.12
N TYR A 511 -16.12 4.32 2.43
CA TYR A 511 -16.65 5.33 1.52
C TYR A 511 -17.01 6.63 2.26
N TRP A 512 -17.76 6.51 3.36
CA TRP A 512 -18.21 7.68 4.11
C TRP A 512 -17.07 8.41 4.80
N GLN A 513 -16.13 7.67 5.39
CA GLN A 513 -14.94 8.21 6.03
C GLN A 513 -14.05 8.93 5.02
N LEU A 514 -13.93 8.41 3.79
CA LEU A 514 -13.18 9.06 2.72
C LEU A 514 -13.77 10.43 2.38
N HIS A 515 -15.07 10.50 2.11
CA HIS A 515 -15.74 11.75 1.75
C HIS A 515 -15.80 12.73 2.92
N LYS A 516 -15.87 12.23 4.16
CA LYS A 516 -15.77 13.06 5.36
C LYS A 516 -14.37 13.70 5.46
N GLU A 517 -13.32 12.90 5.30
CA GLU A 517 -11.95 13.37 5.42
C GLU A 517 -11.56 14.33 4.31
N LEU A 518 -11.94 14.05 3.05
CA LEU A 518 -11.67 14.93 1.92
C LEU A 518 -12.34 16.29 2.08
N ARG A 519 -13.60 16.32 2.55
CA ARG A 519 -14.28 17.60 2.86
C ARG A 519 -13.59 18.39 3.97
N ALA A 520 -13.01 17.70 4.95
CA ALA A 520 -12.33 18.34 6.07
C ALA A 520 -10.93 18.85 5.71
N THR A 521 -10.19 18.14 4.86
CA THR A 521 -8.74 18.36 4.66
C THR A 521 -8.34 18.77 3.25
N SER A 522 -9.23 18.61 2.27
CA SER A 522 -9.05 18.96 0.86
C SER A 522 -10.34 19.51 0.24
N PRO A 523 -10.97 20.57 0.82
CA PRO A 523 -12.24 21.10 0.32
C PRO A 523 -12.14 21.60 -1.13
N ASP A 524 -10.97 22.11 -1.54
CA ASP A 524 -10.71 22.62 -2.89
C ASP A 524 -10.24 21.52 -3.87
N ASP A 525 -9.99 20.31 -3.38
CA ASP A 525 -9.50 19.17 -4.17
C ASP A 525 -10.21 17.87 -3.72
N PRO A 526 -11.54 17.78 -3.91
CA PRO A 526 -12.32 16.61 -3.50
C PRO A 526 -11.94 15.35 -4.30
N ASN A 527 -11.20 15.50 -5.40
CA ASN A 527 -10.76 14.41 -6.26
C ASN A 527 -9.32 13.96 -5.96
N ARG A 528 -8.74 14.39 -4.83
CA ARG A 528 -7.39 13.97 -4.40
C ARG A 528 -7.27 12.46 -4.20
N LEU A 529 -8.28 11.82 -3.64
CA LEU A 529 -8.35 10.36 -3.49
C LEU A 529 -9.75 9.88 -3.89
N LEU A 530 -9.84 9.14 -4.99
CA LEU A 530 -11.10 8.74 -5.61
C LEU A 530 -11.45 7.29 -5.25
N ALA A 531 -12.65 7.09 -4.70
CA ALA A 531 -13.31 5.79 -4.69
C ALA A 531 -14.03 5.59 -6.02
N VAL A 532 -13.57 4.64 -6.82
CA VAL A 532 -14.11 4.38 -8.15
C VAL A 532 -14.98 3.13 -8.17
N PRO A 533 -15.95 3.01 -9.10
CA PRO A 533 -16.69 1.76 -9.33
C PRO A 533 -15.79 0.59 -9.78
N PHE A 534 -16.25 -0.63 -9.51
CA PHE A 534 -15.60 -1.83 -10.06
C PHE A 534 -15.72 -1.82 -11.58
N GLY A 535 -14.62 -2.09 -12.28
CA GLY A 535 -14.53 -2.22 -13.73
C GLY A 535 -14.66 -0.92 -14.53
N ARG A 536 -14.97 0.21 -13.90
CA ARG A 536 -15.00 1.50 -14.58
C ARG A 536 -13.57 2.01 -14.78
N THR A 537 -13.28 2.42 -16.02
CA THR A 537 -12.01 3.04 -16.40
C THR A 537 -12.02 4.54 -16.14
N PHE A 538 -10.99 5.05 -15.48
CA PHE A 538 -10.71 6.47 -15.29
C PHE A 538 -9.49 6.87 -16.11
N TRP A 539 -9.63 7.91 -16.93
CA TRP A 539 -8.56 8.44 -17.78
C TRP A 539 -7.75 9.50 -17.02
N LEU A 540 -6.43 9.50 -17.24
CA LEU A 540 -5.46 10.32 -16.51
C LEU A 540 -4.85 11.43 -17.36
#